data_AF-A0A7R9TTA8-F1
#
_entry.id   AF-A0A7R9TTA8-F1
#
_cell.length_a   1.000
_cell.length_b   1.000
_cell.length_c   1.000
_cell.angle_alpha   90.00
_cell.angle_beta   90.00
_cell.angle_gamma   90.00
#
_symmetry.space_group_name_H-M   'P 1'
#
loop_
_entity.id
_entity.type
_entity.pdbx_description
1 polymer ?
#
loop_
_entity_poly.entity_id
_entity_poly.type
_entity_poly.pdbx_seq_one_letter_code
_entity_poly.pdbx_strand_id
1 'polypeptide(L)'
;MDGLESVVELQRIVREDAIDETAQKLAEIAAFVFGGGAKVLRSRISAEEGAVDAAREGLEAFLNGVSAGGSAAAAGDEPTVASAMAAFEAGSARTFLAVPTQTNYAAATLPTVPYVHEDAPALYMLAQALSTCYLHREIREKGGAYGGGCSASPLSGNFSFTSYRDPNQLATLDVFKASGEWAATSGSIS
;
A
#
# COMPACT_ATOMS: atom_id res chain seq x y z
N MET A 1 11.56 -2.77 3.36
CA MET A 1 11.91 -1.48 2.76
C MET A 1 10.91 -0.47 3.28
N ASP A 2 11.35 0.48 4.09
CA ASP A 2 10.51 1.55 4.62
C ASP A 2 10.30 2.60 3.52
N GLY A 3 9.12 3.22 3.44
CA GLY A 3 8.80 4.21 2.39
C GLY A 3 9.74 5.42 2.40
N LEU A 4 10.38 5.69 3.54
CA LEU A 4 11.43 6.70 3.68
C LEU A 4 12.72 6.37 2.94
N GLU A 5 13.10 5.09 2.84
CA GLU A 5 14.32 4.68 2.15
C GLU A 5 14.25 5.09 0.68
N SER A 6 13.06 4.99 0.06
CA SER A 6 12.82 5.47 -1.31
C SER A 6 13.00 6.99 -1.45
N VAL A 7 12.56 7.78 -0.46
CA VAL A 7 12.73 9.24 -0.48
C VAL A 7 14.21 9.60 -0.33
N VAL A 8 14.92 8.92 0.55
CA VAL A 8 16.37 9.10 0.76
C VAL A 8 17.15 8.73 -0.49
N GLU A 9 16.79 7.62 -1.16
CA GLU A 9 17.43 7.21 -2.41
C GLU A 9 17.19 8.23 -3.53
N LEU A 10 15.97 8.76 -3.66
CA LEU A 10 15.70 9.85 -4.62
C LEU A 10 16.54 11.10 -4.33
N GLN A 11 16.69 11.48 -3.05
CA GLN A 11 17.56 12.59 -2.67
C GLN A 11 19.03 12.32 -3.00
N ARG A 12 19.50 11.08 -2.80
CA ARG A 12 20.85 10.65 -3.16
C ARG A 12 21.09 10.78 -4.65
N ILE A 13 20.20 10.23 -5.48
CA ILE A 13 20.31 10.28 -6.94
C ILE A 13 20.46 11.72 -7.43
N VAL A 14 19.64 12.64 -6.92
CA VAL A 14 19.71 14.06 -7.28
C VAL A 14 21.01 14.72 -6.79
N ARG A 15 21.45 14.40 -5.57
CA ARG A 15 22.64 15.01 -4.97
C ARG A 15 23.95 14.53 -5.60
N GLU A 16 24.00 13.27 -5.99
CA GLU A 16 25.19 12.60 -6.54
C GLU A 16 25.20 12.58 -8.08
N ASP A 17 24.17 13.14 -8.73
CA ASP A 17 23.98 13.10 -10.19
C ASP A 17 24.09 11.67 -10.75
N ALA A 18 23.55 10.69 -10.02
CA ALA A 18 23.67 9.26 -10.30
C ALA A 18 22.71 8.79 -11.42
N ILE A 19 22.60 9.58 -12.49
CA ILE A 19 21.66 9.35 -13.59
C ILE A 19 22.03 8.08 -14.37
N ASP A 20 23.31 7.88 -14.69
CA ASP A 20 23.77 6.72 -15.45
C ASP A 20 23.57 5.40 -14.68
N GLU A 21 23.88 5.41 -13.38
CA GLU A 21 23.62 4.28 -12.47
C GLU A 21 22.12 3.93 -12.45
N THR A 22 21.27 4.96 -12.34
CA THR A 22 19.82 4.79 -12.32
C THR A 22 19.30 4.27 -13.66
N ALA A 23 19.82 4.78 -14.78
CA ALA A 23 19.46 4.33 -16.12
C ALA A 23 19.83 2.86 -16.33
N GLN A 24 20.99 2.42 -15.82
CA GLN A 24 21.40 1.02 -15.86
C GLN A 24 20.46 0.13 -15.05
N LYS A 25 20.13 0.51 -13.80
CA LYS A 25 19.14 -0.20 -12.97
C LYS A 25 17.78 -0.31 -13.65
N LEU A 26 17.31 0.76 -14.30
CA LEU A 26 16.06 0.75 -15.06
C LEU A 26 16.12 -0.18 -16.29
N ALA A 27 17.26 -0.23 -16.99
CA ALA A 27 17.48 -1.15 -18.10
C ALA A 27 17.46 -2.61 -17.63
N GLU A 28 18.03 -2.91 -16.46
CA GLU A 28 17.98 -4.23 -15.84
C GLU A 28 16.54 -4.62 -15.43
N ILE A 29 15.79 -3.70 -14.82
CA ILE A 29 14.37 -3.90 -14.52
C ILE A 29 13.58 -4.14 -15.81
N ALA A 30 13.83 -3.37 -16.86
CA ALA A 30 13.18 -3.56 -18.15
C ALA A 30 13.52 -4.93 -18.75
N ALA A 31 14.77 -5.36 -18.68
CA ALA A 31 15.19 -6.68 -19.11
C ALA A 31 14.56 -7.81 -18.27
N PHE A 32 14.29 -7.58 -16.99
CA PHE A 32 13.57 -8.55 -16.14
C PHE A 32 12.06 -8.59 -16.44
N VAL A 33 11.43 -7.43 -16.60
CA VAL A 33 9.98 -7.31 -16.84
C VAL A 33 9.59 -7.76 -18.26
N PHE A 34 10.44 -7.46 -19.24
CA PHE A 34 10.17 -7.71 -20.66
C PHE A 34 11.03 -8.84 -21.27
N GLY A 35 12.09 -9.26 -20.58
CA GLY A 35 13.02 -10.29 -21.05
C GLY A 35 12.95 -11.59 -20.26
N GLY A 36 13.30 -12.69 -20.91
CA GLY A 36 13.31 -14.01 -20.26
C GLY A 36 11.97 -14.77 -20.27
N GLY A 37 11.10 -14.51 -21.26
CA GLY A 37 9.86 -15.26 -21.37
C GLY A 37 8.87 -14.94 -20.24
N ALA A 38 8.93 -13.73 -19.69
CA ALA A 38 7.89 -13.14 -18.88
C ALA A 38 6.57 -13.19 -19.66
N LYS A 39 5.85 -14.31 -19.51
CA LYS A 39 4.49 -14.45 -20.01
C LYS A 39 3.70 -13.38 -19.30
N VAL A 40 3.16 -12.42 -20.04
CA VAL A 40 2.16 -11.51 -19.51
C VAL A 40 1.16 -12.32 -18.72
N LEU A 41 1.17 -12.14 -17.40
CA LEU A 41 0.46 -13.05 -16.49
C LEU A 41 -1.05 -12.91 -16.72
N ARG A 42 -1.51 -11.68 -16.89
CA ARG A 42 -2.90 -11.30 -17.17
C ARG A 42 -2.96 -9.99 -17.93
N SER A 43 -3.90 -9.89 -18.85
CA SER A 43 -4.29 -8.65 -19.53
C SER A 43 -5.78 -8.40 -19.35
N ARG A 44 -6.19 -7.14 -19.37
CA ARG A 44 -7.60 -6.74 -19.33
C ARG A 44 -7.90 -5.82 -20.50
N ILE A 45 -8.94 -6.14 -21.26
CA ILE A 45 -9.47 -5.29 -22.33
C ILE A 45 -10.85 -4.81 -21.89
N SER A 46 -11.15 -3.55 -22.20
CA SER A 46 -12.50 -2.99 -22.05
C SER A 46 -12.77 -2.14 -23.28
N ALA A 47 -13.75 -2.55 -24.08
CA ALA A 47 -14.12 -1.95 -25.35
C ALA A 47 -15.63 -2.15 -25.57
N GLU A 48 -16.21 -1.39 -26.51
CA GLU A 48 -17.56 -1.65 -26.99
C GLU A 48 -17.64 -3.03 -27.65
N GLU A 49 -18.81 -3.68 -27.62
CA GLU A 49 -18.99 -5.07 -28.06
C GLU A 49 -18.43 -5.33 -29.46
N GLY A 50 -18.66 -4.42 -30.42
CA GLY A 50 -18.17 -4.54 -31.80
C GLY A 50 -16.67 -4.30 -31.98
N ALA A 51 -15.95 -3.84 -30.96
CA ALA A 51 -14.52 -3.51 -31.01
C ALA A 51 -13.65 -4.47 -30.19
N VAL A 52 -14.24 -5.41 -29.44
CA VAL A 52 -13.49 -6.34 -28.57
C VAL A 52 -12.51 -7.20 -29.37
N ASP A 53 -12.93 -7.70 -30.53
CA ASP A 53 -12.07 -8.56 -31.36
C ASP A 53 -10.88 -7.81 -31.94
N ALA A 54 -11.11 -6.61 -32.49
CA ALA A 54 -10.03 -5.76 -32.98
C ALA A 54 -9.07 -5.36 -31.86
N ALA A 55 -9.58 -5.06 -30.65
CA ALA A 55 -8.75 -4.74 -29.49
C ALA A 55 -7.93 -5.95 -29.01
N ARG A 56 -8.51 -7.15 -29.08
CA ARG A 56 -7.83 -8.41 -28.74
C ARG A 56 -6.71 -8.70 -29.72
N GLU A 57 -6.95 -8.59 -31.03
CA GLU A 57 -5.92 -8.78 -32.06
C GLU A 57 -4.77 -7.77 -31.91
N GLY A 58 -5.10 -6.50 -31.66
CA GLY A 58 -4.09 -5.45 -31.41
C GLY A 58 -3.23 -5.74 -30.18
N LEU A 59 -3.84 -6.22 -29.09
CA LEU A 59 -3.10 -6.61 -27.89
C LEU A 59 -2.21 -7.83 -28.16
N GLU A 60 -2.71 -8.87 -28.83
CA GLU A 60 -1.92 -10.04 -29.19
C GLU A 60 -0.70 -9.66 -30.04
N ALA A 61 -0.88 -8.79 -31.03
CA ALA A 61 0.21 -8.27 -31.85
C ALA A 61 1.26 -7.51 -31.01
N PHE A 62 0.82 -6.64 -30.09
CA PHE A 62 1.70 -5.92 -29.19
C PHE A 62 2.50 -6.88 -28.28
N LEU A 63 1.83 -7.84 -27.65
CA LEU A 63 2.46 -8.79 -26.73
C LEU A 63 3.50 -9.67 -27.44
N ASN A 64 3.21 -10.11 -28.66
CA ASN A 64 4.16 -10.85 -29.48
C ASN A 64 5.40 -9.99 -29.82
N GLY A 65 5.21 -8.69 -30.06
CA GLY A 65 6.31 -7.75 -30.35
C GLY A 65 7.23 -7.45 -29.15
N VAL A 66 6.72 -7.51 -27.93
CA VAL A 66 7.50 -7.17 -26.71
C VAL A 66 8.45 -8.29 -26.30
N SER A 67 8.14 -9.56 -26.61
CA SER A 67 8.89 -10.73 -26.10
C SER A 67 10.25 -11.01 -26.75
N ALA A 68 10.66 -10.24 -27.78
CA ALA A 68 11.76 -10.61 -28.67
C ALA A 68 13.16 -10.12 -28.24
N GLY A 69 13.32 -9.38 -27.13
CA GLY A 69 14.56 -8.64 -26.85
C GLY A 69 15.41 -9.07 -25.65
N GLY A 70 14.93 -9.96 -24.78
CA GLY A 70 15.58 -10.19 -23.49
C GLY A 70 16.41 -11.47 -23.43
N SER A 71 17.73 -11.32 -23.39
CA SER A 71 18.64 -12.38 -22.94
C SER A 71 18.27 -12.76 -21.51
N ALA A 72 18.06 -14.05 -21.24
CA ALA A 72 17.81 -14.53 -19.89
C ALA A 72 18.99 -14.14 -19.01
N ALA A 73 18.77 -13.24 -18.04
CA ALA A 73 19.76 -12.94 -17.02
C ALA A 73 20.14 -14.26 -16.33
N ALA A 74 21.42 -14.62 -16.38
CA ALA A 74 21.92 -15.82 -15.73
C ALA A 74 21.55 -15.76 -14.24
N ALA A 75 21.02 -16.85 -13.71
CA ALA A 75 20.72 -17.00 -12.29
C ALA A 75 22.02 -16.84 -11.49
N GLY A 76 22.26 -15.64 -10.97
CA GLY A 76 23.28 -15.41 -9.95
C GLY A 76 22.83 -16.02 -8.61
N ASP A 77 23.80 -16.38 -7.78
CA ASP A 77 23.59 -16.93 -6.42
C ASP A 77 23.13 -15.87 -5.40
N GLU A 78 22.88 -14.64 -5.86
CA GLU A 78 22.35 -13.53 -5.06
C GLU A 78 20.88 -13.79 -4.66
N PRO A 79 20.50 -13.48 -3.41
CA PRO A 79 19.12 -13.65 -2.96
C PRO A 79 18.16 -12.85 -3.84
N THR A 80 17.29 -13.57 -4.55
CA THR A 80 16.25 -12.96 -5.37
C THR A 80 15.19 -12.26 -4.51
N VAL A 81 14.46 -11.30 -5.09
CA VAL A 81 13.29 -10.67 -4.44
C VAL A 81 12.31 -11.72 -3.93
N ALA A 82 12.11 -12.82 -4.66
CA ALA A 82 11.26 -13.93 -4.24
C ALA A 82 11.77 -14.61 -2.95
N SER A 83 13.08 -14.84 -2.83
CA SER A 83 13.69 -15.39 -1.62
C SER A 83 13.60 -14.43 -0.43
N ALA A 84 13.80 -13.13 -0.66
CA ALA A 84 13.67 -12.10 0.37
C ALA A 84 12.23 -11.95 0.87
N MET A 85 11.23 -12.04 -0.03
CA MET A 85 9.82 -12.06 0.32
C MET A 85 9.43 -13.33 1.09
N ALA A 86 9.99 -14.48 0.73
CA ALA A 86 9.73 -15.74 1.44
C ALA A 86 10.35 -15.75 2.86
N ALA A 87 11.46 -15.04 3.05
CA ALA A 87 12.10 -14.88 4.36
C ALA A 87 11.51 -13.75 5.21
N PHE A 88 10.54 -13.00 4.70
CA PHE A 88 9.94 -11.89 5.44
C PHE A 88 9.06 -12.41 6.57
N GLU A 89 9.41 -12.06 7.81
CA GLU A 89 8.58 -12.28 8.98
C GLU A 89 7.82 -10.99 9.36
N ALA A 90 6.50 -11.09 9.46
CA ALA A 90 5.67 -9.98 9.89
C ALA A 90 5.90 -9.68 11.37
N GLY A 91 6.48 -8.53 11.68
CA GLY A 91 6.69 -8.03 13.03
C GLY A 91 5.84 -6.80 13.36
N SER A 92 5.51 -6.60 14.63
CA SER A 92 4.96 -5.32 15.09
C SER A 92 6.10 -4.31 15.23
N ALA A 93 6.07 -3.24 14.45
CA ALA A 93 7.00 -2.13 14.58
C ALA A 93 6.28 -0.88 15.10
N ARG A 94 6.97 -0.12 15.97
CA ARG A 94 6.54 1.23 16.38
C ARG A 94 7.63 2.18 15.91
N THR A 95 7.31 2.99 14.91
CA THR A 95 8.25 3.93 14.31
C THR A 95 7.77 5.35 14.58
N PHE A 96 8.68 6.19 15.06
CA PHE A 96 8.44 7.62 15.19
C PHE A 96 9.44 8.37 14.31
N LEU A 97 8.92 9.22 13.44
CA LEU A 97 9.71 9.98 12.48
C LEU A 97 9.63 11.45 12.85
N ALA A 98 10.72 11.99 13.36
CA ALA A 98 10.81 13.39 13.72
C ALA A 98 10.95 14.24 12.45
N VAL A 99 9.90 15.00 12.13
CA VAL A 99 9.87 15.96 11.01
C VAL A 99 9.60 17.35 11.60
N PRO A 100 10.25 18.42 11.13
CA PRO A 100 10.05 19.78 11.68
C PRO A 100 8.71 20.38 11.22
N THR A 101 7.60 19.83 11.70
CA THR A 101 6.23 20.28 11.41
C THR A 101 5.50 20.66 12.70
N GLN A 102 4.52 21.56 12.58
CA GLN A 102 3.67 21.97 13.71
C GLN A 102 2.55 20.97 14.03
N THR A 103 2.30 20.03 13.11
CA THR A 103 1.28 18.99 13.25
C THR A 103 1.87 17.63 12.90
N ASN A 104 1.17 16.58 13.31
CA ASN A 104 1.62 15.20 13.24
C ASN A 104 0.71 14.35 12.35
N TYR A 105 1.18 13.16 12.04
CA TYR A 105 0.46 12.12 11.31
C TYR A 105 0.62 10.82 12.08
N ALA A 106 -0.46 10.34 12.68
CA ALA A 106 -0.46 9.07 13.39
C ALA A 106 -1.11 7.98 12.54
N ALA A 107 -0.54 6.79 12.56
CA ALA A 107 -1.15 5.61 11.96
C ALA A 107 -0.96 4.40 12.88
N ALA A 108 -1.97 3.53 12.92
CA ALA A 108 -1.89 2.24 13.59
C ALA A 108 -2.64 1.22 12.74
N THR A 109 -2.00 0.10 12.44
CA THR A 109 -2.59 -0.94 11.59
C THR A 109 -2.58 -2.26 12.33
N LEU A 110 -3.70 -2.98 12.24
CA LEU A 110 -3.89 -4.30 12.80
C LEU A 110 -4.13 -5.29 11.65
N PRO A 111 -3.50 -6.48 11.69
CA PRO A 111 -3.87 -7.56 10.78
C PRO A 111 -5.30 -8.01 11.06
N THR A 112 -6.07 -8.24 10.01
CA THR A 112 -7.46 -8.72 10.06
C THR A 112 -7.67 -9.84 9.06
N VAL A 113 -8.85 -9.94 8.46
CA VAL A 113 -9.25 -11.05 7.60
C VAL A 113 -9.14 -10.68 6.12
N PRO A 114 -8.84 -11.65 5.23
CA PRO A 114 -8.79 -11.42 3.80
C PRO A 114 -10.19 -11.17 3.21
N TYR A 115 -10.24 -10.64 1.99
CA TYR A 115 -11.46 -10.30 1.26
C TYR A 115 -12.53 -11.40 1.21
N VAL A 116 -12.14 -12.66 1.12
CA VAL A 116 -13.06 -13.81 1.00
C VAL A 116 -13.66 -14.27 2.33
N HIS A 117 -13.23 -13.69 3.46
CA HIS A 117 -13.72 -14.05 4.78
C HIS A 117 -15.10 -13.47 5.05
N GLU A 118 -15.96 -14.21 5.77
CA GLU A 118 -17.33 -13.79 6.06
C GLU A 118 -17.42 -12.49 6.88
N ASP A 119 -16.43 -12.22 7.73
CA ASP A 119 -16.34 -10.98 8.52
C ASP A 119 -15.85 -9.76 7.73
N ALA A 120 -15.34 -9.91 6.51
CA ALA A 120 -14.77 -8.79 5.75
C ALA A 120 -15.78 -7.64 5.52
N PRO A 121 -17.05 -7.89 5.13
CA PRO A 121 -18.06 -6.85 5.02
C PRO A 121 -18.38 -6.18 6.36
N ALA A 122 -18.42 -6.95 7.45
CA ALA A 122 -18.71 -6.42 8.78
C ALA A 122 -17.59 -5.46 9.24
N LEU A 123 -16.33 -5.81 9.03
CA LEU A 123 -15.19 -4.94 9.32
C LEU A 123 -15.18 -3.67 8.46
N TYR A 124 -15.61 -3.76 7.19
CA TYR A 124 -15.73 -2.60 6.33
C TYR A 124 -16.79 -1.62 6.85
N MET A 125 -17.96 -2.14 7.26
CA MET A 125 -19.02 -1.33 7.86
C MET A 125 -18.61 -0.76 9.22
N LEU A 126 -17.89 -1.54 10.03
CA LEU A 126 -17.35 -1.10 11.30
C LEU A 126 -16.39 0.09 11.11
N ALA A 127 -15.51 0.06 10.11
CA ALA A 127 -14.59 1.15 9.84
C ALA A 127 -15.32 2.45 9.48
N GLN A 128 -16.41 2.37 8.70
CA GLN A 128 -17.25 3.52 8.38
C GLN A 128 -17.94 4.06 9.64
N ALA A 129 -18.56 3.19 10.43
CA ALA A 129 -19.25 3.56 11.67
C ALA A 129 -18.28 4.18 12.69
N LEU A 130 -17.11 3.58 12.91
CA LEU A 130 -16.10 4.13 13.82
C LEU A 130 -15.60 5.49 13.37
N SER A 131 -15.38 5.67 12.07
CA SER A 131 -14.92 6.94 11.51
C SER A 131 -15.93 8.06 11.77
N THR A 132 -17.22 7.80 11.57
CA THR A 132 -18.29 8.82 11.70
C THR A 132 -18.78 9.00 13.13
N CYS A 133 -19.04 7.92 13.86
CA CYS A 133 -19.70 7.97 15.17
C CYS A 133 -18.73 8.22 16.33
N TYR A 134 -17.43 7.96 16.17
CA TYR A 134 -16.45 8.08 17.25
C TYR A 134 -15.23 8.93 16.87
N LEU A 135 -14.45 8.48 15.87
CA LEU A 135 -13.14 9.04 15.58
C LEU A 135 -13.20 10.49 15.09
N HIS A 136 -14.21 10.86 14.29
CA HIS A 136 -14.39 12.26 13.87
C HIS A 136 -14.54 13.19 15.07
N ARG A 137 -15.38 12.82 16.04
CA ARG A 137 -15.60 13.63 17.24
C ARG A 137 -14.36 13.68 18.13
N GLU A 138 -13.75 12.53 18.42
CA GLU A 138 -12.62 12.48 19.35
C GLU A 138 -11.34 13.09 18.76
N ILE A 139 -11.02 12.81 17.50
CA ILE A 139 -9.75 13.23 16.88
C ILE A 139 -9.85 14.64 16.29
N ARG A 140 -10.93 14.97 15.57
CA ARG A 140 -11.07 16.26 14.90
C ARG A 140 -11.76 17.31 15.76
N GLU A 141 -12.94 17.02 16.31
CA GLU A 141 -13.71 18.05 17.02
C GLU A 141 -13.13 18.38 18.40
N LYS A 142 -12.79 17.36 19.18
CA LYS A 142 -12.16 17.54 20.51
C LYS A 142 -10.65 17.69 20.42
N GLY A 143 -10.00 16.84 19.62
CA GLY A 143 -8.55 16.83 19.46
C GLY A 143 -8.00 17.97 18.60
N GLY A 144 -8.80 18.58 17.73
CA GLY A 144 -8.38 19.67 16.86
C GLY A 144 -7.52 19.24 15.66
N ALA A 145 -7.44 17.94 15.37
CA ALA A 145 -6.81 17.47 14.13
C ALA A 145 -7.64 17.88 12.91
N TYR A 146 -7.03 17.97 11.73
CA TYR A 146 -7.79 18.22 10.50
C TYR A 146 -8.65 17.02 10.09
N GLY A 147 -8.14 15.80 10.28
CA GLY A 147 -8.84 14.57 9.96
C GLY A 147 -8.43 13.42 10.86
N GLY A 148 -9.36 12.50 11.07
CA GLY A 148 -9.14 11.26 11.81
C GLY A 148 -10.18 10.23 11.41
N GLY A 149 -9.77 8.96 11.33
CA GLY A 149 -10.65 7.89 10.90
C GLY A 149 -9.94 6.56 10.78
N CYS A 150 -10.67 5.57 10.27
CA CYS A 150 -10.14 4.25 10.03
C CYS A 150 -10.73 3.62 8.76
N SER A 151 -10.02 2.62 8.24
CA SER A 151 -10.43 1.85 7.07
C SER A 151 -10.09 0.37 7.25
N ALA A 152 -10.93 -0.50 6.72
CA ALA A 152 -10.60 -1.90 6.51
C ALA A 152 -10.21 -2.10 5.06
N SER A 153 -9.06 -2.71 4.81
CA SER A 153 -8.59 -3.12 3.48
C SER A 153 -8.55 -4.65 3.42
N PRO A 154 -9.61 -5.30 2.92
CA PRO A 154 -9.66 -6.75 2.85
C PRO A 154 -8.70 -7.35 1.81
N LEU A 155 -8.28 -6.57 0.81
CA LEU A 155 -7.28 -7.01 -0.18
C LEU A 155 -5.91 -7.24 0.45
N SER A 156 -5.56 -6.41 1.44
CA SER A 156 -4.31 -6.52 2.20
C SER A 156 -4.51 -7.13 3.59
N GLY A 157 -5.74 -7.56 3.92
CA GLY A 157 -6.09 -8.16 5.21
C GLY A 157 -5.74 -7.30 6.41
N ASN A 158 -6.02 -5.99 6.36
CA ASN A 158 -5.69 -5.08 7.45
C ASN A 158 -6.80 -4.10 7.82
N PHE A 159 -6.74 -3.58 9.04
CA PHE A 159 -7.57 -2.51 9.55
C PHE A 159 -6.67 -1.39 10.07
N SER A 160 -6.79 -0.21 9.47
CA SER A 160 -5.85 0.90 9.66
C SER A 160 -6.56 2.13 10.20
N PHE A 161 -6.01 2.70 11.26
CA PHE A 161 -6.37 3.98 11.84
C PHE A 161 -5.40 5.05 11.36
N THR A 162 -5.91 6.26 11.14
CA THR A 162 -5.10 7.40 10.71
C THR A 162 -5.57 8.70 11.35
N SER A 163 -4.62 9.62 11.57
CA SER A 163 -4.90 11.03 11.81
C SER A 163 -4.06 11.90 10.88
N TYR A 164 -4.59 13.07 10.54
CA TYR A 164 -4.02 13.97 9.56
C TYR A 164 -3.97 15.39 10.11
N ARG A 165 -2.76 16.00 10.07
CA ARG A 165 -2.45 17.32 10.65
C ARG A 165 -2.96 17.42 12.09
N ASP A 166 -2.53 16.47 12.90
CA ASP A 166 -2.97 16.29 14.28
C ASP A 166 -2.02 17.01 15.26
N PRO A 167 -2.50 17.96 16.09
CA PRO A 167 -1.66 18.56 17.12
C PRO A 167 -1.29 17.58 18.24
N ASN A 168 -2.01 16.46 18.37
CA ASN A 168 -1.80 15.47 19.42
C ASN A 168 -1.05 14.25 18.87
N GLN A 169 -0.01 13.81 19.57
CA GLN A 169 0.80 12.65 19.17
C GLN A 169 0.29 11.37 19.84
N LEU A 170 0.57 11.21 21.13
CA LEU A 170 0.29 9.96 21.86
C LEU A 170 -1.19 9.81 22.21
N ALA A 171 -1.89 10.91 22.50
CA ALA A 171 -3.30 10.88 22.86
C ALA A 171 -4.18 10.28 21.74
N THR A 172 -3.83 10.52 20.48
CA THR A 172 -4.54 9.96 19.33
C THR A 172 -4.39 8.43 19.25
N LEU A 173 -3.24 7.88 19.63
CA LEU A 173 -3.05 6.43 19.71
C LEU A 173 -3.92 5.80 20.78
N ASP A 174 -4.18 6.52 21.89
CA ASP A 174 -5.10 6.05 22.93
C ASP A 174 -6.56 6.14 22.46
N VAL A 175 -6.93 7.18 21.70
CA VAL A 175 -8.24 7.27 21.04
C VAL A 175 -8.46 6.11 20.07
N PHE A 176 -7.44 5.69 19.30
CA PHE A 176 -7.55 4.50 18.44
C PHE A 176 -7.91 3.24 19.24
N LYS A 177 -7.25 3.01 20.38
CA LYS A 177 -7.56 1.85 21.25
C LYS A 177 -8.97 1.95 21.84
N ALA A 178 -9.31 3.11 22.41
CA ALA A 178 -10.62 3.36 23.02
C ALA A 178 -11.78 3.21 22.03
N SER A 179 -11.54 3.48 20.74
CA SER A 179 -12.54 3.27 19.70
C SER A 179 -12.94 1.79 19.53
N GLY A 180 -11.99 0.86 19.73
CA GLY A 180 -12.28 -0.57 19.72
C GLY A 180 -13.14 -1.02 20.90
N GLU A 181 -12.84 -0.49 22.09
CA GLU A 181 -13.65 -0.74 23.30
C GLU A 181 -15.06 -0.17 23.16
N TRP A 182 -15.17 1.03 22.58
CA TRP A 182 -16.45 1.66 22.28
C TRP A 182 -17.29 0.82 21.29
N ALA A 183 -16.68 0.32 20.22
CA ALA A 183 -17.37 -0.55 19.26
C ALA A 183 -17.84 -1.88 19.89
N ALA A 184 -17.14 -2.41 20.89
CA ALA A 184 -17.53 -3.62 21.60
C ALA A 184 -18.70 -3.40 22.59
N THR A 185 -19.04 -2.15 22.91
CA THR A 185 -20.14 -1.81 23.82
C THR A 185 -21.50 -1.94 23.12
N SER A 186 -22.45 -2.66 23.71
CA SER A 186 -23.78 -2.84 23.12
C SER A 186 -24.51 -1.50 22.94
N GLY A 187 -25.05 -1.26 21.73
CA GLY A 187 -25.79 -0.05 21.39
C GLY A 187 -24.95 1.18 21.06
N SER A 188 -23.62 1.05 20.95
CA SER A 188 -22.74 2.15 20.54
C SER A 188 -22.90 2.50 19.06
N ILE A 189 -23.13 1.49 18.22
CA ILE A 189 -23.40 1.62 16.79
C ILE A 189 -24.90 1.30 16.59
N SER A 190 -25.75 2.31 16.78
CA SER A 190 -27.20 2.22 16.56
C SER A 190 -27.66 3.19 15.47
#